data_AF-G2QWK1-F1
#
_entry.id   AF-G2QWK1-F1
#
_cell.length_a   1.000
_cell.length_b   1.000
_cell.length_c   1.000
_cell.angle_alpha   90.00
_cell.angle_beta   90.00
_cell.angle_gamma   90.00
#
_symmetry.space_group_name_H-M   'P 1'
#
loop_
_entity.id
_entity.type
_entity.pdbx_description
1 polymer ?
#
loop_
_entity_poly.entity_id
_entity_poly.type
_entity_poly.pdbx_seq_one_letter_code
_entity_poly.pdbx_strand_id
1 'polypeptide(L)'
;MTSVAPEKDKSKVHKLSLKGSAKLVAEFFQYSIHTILFQRGVYPAEDFTAVKKYGLNMLVSSDDQVRAYIKKIMTQLDKWMVGGKVSKLVIVITDKDTGEHVERWQFDVQILAKPKSKSSSKSKPSTTSGGADQENAPSHADSENSRAAAAPPAPAADKTEAEIQAEIAAIFRQITASVTFLPQLPGGHGGCTFNVLVYVDDAETVEVPVEWGDSDAKEIANGERVQLRGFSTHCHRVDTLVSYRLAD
;
A
#
# COMPACT_ATOMS: atom_id res chain seq x y z
N MET A 1 -39.35 -39.06 9.64
CA MET A 1 -39.16 -37.78 8.93
C MET A 1 -38.08 -37.00 9.65
N THR A 2 -36.83 -37.09 9.19
CA THR A 2 -35.69 -36.36 9.76
C THR A 2 -35.63 -34.97 9.12
N SER A 3 -35.76 -33.92 9.94
CA SER A 3 -35.69 -32.54 9.48
C SER A 3 -34.25 -32.18 9.10
N VAL A 4 -34.01 -31.85 7.83
CA VAL A 4 -32.73 -31.29 7.37
C VAL A 4 -32.75 -29.79 7.65
N ALA A 5 -31.86 -29.33 8.53
CA ALA A 5 -31.67 -27.90 8.77
C ALA A 5 -31.09 -27.23 7.51
N PRO A 6 -31.50 -26.00 7.16
CA PRO A 6 -31.01 -25.33 5.97
C PRO A 6 -29.53 -24.95 6.15
N GLU A 7 -28.67 -25.37 5.22
CA GLU A 7 -27.30 -24.86 5.14
C GLU A 7 -27.33 -23.35 4.90
N LYS A 8 -26.59 -22.60 5.74
CA LYS A 8 -26.40 -21.18 5.53
C LYS A 8 -25.42 -20.97 4.38
N ASP A 9 -25.98 -20.59 3.24
CA ASP A 9 -25.25 -20.14 2.06
C ASP A 9 -24.15 -19.12 2.43
N LYS A 10 -22.88 -19.52 2.21
CA LYS A 10 -21.69 -18.74 2.60
C LYS A 10 -21.31 -17.66 1.57
N SER A 11 -22.08 -17.51 0.49
CA SER A 11 -21.75 -16.63 -0.64
C SER A 11 -22.10 -15.14 -0.47
N LYS A 12 -22.59 -14.71 0.71
CA LYS A 12 -22.87 -13.29 0.96
C LYS A 12 -21.57 -12.48 1.05
N VAL A 13 -21.19 -11.88 -0.08
CA VAL A 13 -20.07 -10.95 -0.22
C VAL A 13 -20.28 -9.76 0.72
N HIS A 14 -19.68 -9.84 1.91
CA HIS A 14 -19.65 -8.72 2.86
C HIS A 14 -18.73 -7.64 2.30
N LYS A 15 -19.32 -6.72 1.54
CA LYS A 15 -18.68 -5.49 1.06
C LYS A 15 -17.95 -4.81 2.22
N LEU A 16 -16.62 -4.88 2.19
CA LEU A 16 -15.75 -4.29 3.21
C LEU A 16 -16.07 -2.79 3.32
N SER A 17 -16.51 -2.37 4.50
CA SER A 17 -16.67 -0.95 4.81
C SER A 17 -15.31 -0.25 4.75
N LEU A 18 -15.29 1.09 4.64
CA LEU A 18 -14.04 1.86 4.66
C LEU A 18 -13.15 1.47 5.86
N LYS A 19 -13.75 1.34 7.05
CA LYS A 19 -13.09 0.88 8.27
C LYS A 19 -12.58 -0.57 8.19
N GLY A 20 -13.38 -1.49 7.63
CA GLY A 20 -12.96 -2.88 7.44
C GLY A 20 -11.77 -2.99 6.48
N SER A 21 -11.81 -2.23 5.38
CA SER A 21 -10.70 -2.17 4.44
C SER A 21 -9.47 -1.47 5.00
N ALA A 22 -9.62 -0.39 5.76
CA ALA A 22 -8.50 0.32 6.40
C ALA A 22 -7.75 -0.62 7.34
N LYS A 23 -8.48 -1.38 8.17
CA LYS A 23 -7.92 -2.41 9.06
C LYS A 23 -7.18 -3.51 8.29
N LEU A 24 -7.72 -3.97 7.16
CA LEU A 24 -7.09 -5.00 6.32
C LEU A 24 -5.77 -4.49 5.71
N VAL A 25 -5.73 -3.24 5.23
CA VAL A 25 -4.51 -2.62 4.69
C VAL A 25 -3.48 -2.37 5.81
N ALA A 26 -3.90 -1.91 6.99
CA ALA A 26 -3.01 -1.78 8.14
C ALA A 26 -2.43 -3.13 8.58
N GLU A 27 -3.23 -4.20 8.60
CA GLU A 27 -2.75 -5.56 8.88
C GLU A 27 -1.70 -6.02 7.85
N PHE A 28 -1.97 -5.80 6.56
CA PHE A 28 -0.99 -6.06 5.49
C PHE A 28 0.33 -5.31 5.71
N PHE A 29 0.28 -4.04 6.10
CA PHE A 29 1.47 -3.26 6.42
C PHE A 29 2.27 -3.81 7.61
N GLN A 30 1.60 -4.22 8.68
CA GLN A 30 2.27 -4.84 9.83
C GLN A 30 3.05 -6.10 9.41
N TYR A 31 2.42 -6.98 8.64
CA TYR A 31 3.08 -8.18 8.12
C TYR A 31 4.17 -7.87 7.08
N SER A 32 4.03 -6.79 6.31
CA SER A 32 5.06 -6.33 5.36
C SER A 32 6.32 -5.86 6.08
N ILE A 33 6.19 -5.10 7.17
CA ILE A 33 7.33 -4.70 8.01
C ILE A 33 8.05 -5.95 8.52
N HIS A 34 7.36 -6.87 9.19
CA HIS A 34 8.02 -8.08 9.70
C HIS A 34 8.64 -8.95 8.58
N THR A 35 7.98 -9.08 7.43
CA THR A 35 8.50 -9.85 6.30
C THR A 35 9.77 -9.24 5.72
N ILE A 36 9.81 -7.91 5.52
CA ILE A 36 11.00 -7.22 4.99
C ILE A 36 12.16 -7.30 5.98
N LEU A 37 11.91 -7.08 7.29
CA LEU A 37 12.95 -7.18 8.32
C LEU A 37 13.62 -8.56 8.37
N PHE A 38 12.82 -9.63 8.24
CA PHE A 38 13.33 -11.00 8.15
C PHE A 38 14.04 -11.25 6.82
N GLN A 39 13.37 -11.04 5.69
CA GLN A 39 13.85 -11.43 4.35
C GLN A 39 15.08 -10.63 3.91
N ARG A 40 15.30 -9.43 4.48
CA ARG A 40 16.51 -8.64 4.25
C ARG A 40 17.60 -8.83 5.32
N GLY A 41 17.34 -9.60 6.38
CA GLY A 41 18.33 -9.88 7.42
C GLY A 41 18.68 -8.67 8.30
N VAL A 42 17.78 -7.68 8.40
CA VAL A 42 17.93 -6.50 9.26
C VAL A 42 18.01 -6.91 10.73
N TYR A 43 17.28 -7.97 11.09
CA TYR A 43 17.38 -8.68 12.36
C TYR A 43 17.76 -10.16 12.11
N PRO A 44 18.39 -10.84 13.08
CA PRO A 44 18.69 -12.27 13.02
C PRO A 44 17.46 -13.14 12.76
N ALA A 45 17.64 -14.30 12.15
CA ALA A 45 16.54 -15.19 11.77
C ALA A 45 15.88 -15.88 12.96
N GLU A 46 16.66 -16.12 14.02
CA GLU A 46 16.26 -16.65 15.32
C GLU A 46 15.31 -15.72 16.09
N ASP A 47 15.33 -14.41 15.80
CA ASP A 47 14.44 -13.41 16.40
C ASP A 47 13.05 -13.36 15.73
N PHE A 48 12.67 -14.39 14.96
CA PHE A 48 11.37 -14.51 14.31
C PHE A 48 10.70 -15.86 14.56
N THR A 49 9.38 -15.81 14.71
CA THR A 49 8.52 -16.98 14.90
C THR A 49 7.48 -17.07 13.78
N ALA A 50 7.14 -18.30 13.39
CA ALA A 50 6.17 -18.56 12.33
C ALA A 50 4.72 -18.50 12.85
N VAL A 51 3.88 -17.72 12.16
CA VAL A 51 2.44 -17.62 12.42
C VAL A 51 1.65 -17.86 11.13
N LYS A 52 0.49 -18.51 11.22
CA LYS A 52 -0.34 -18.81 10.04
C LYS A 52 -1.22 -17.61 9.69
N LYS A 53 -1.00 -17.00 8.51
CA LYS A 53 -1.78 -15.86 8.02
C LYS A 53 -1.80 -15.84 6.48
N TYR A 54 -2.93 -15.44 5.87
CA TYR A 54 -3.14 -15.41 4.42
C TYR A 54 -2.85 -16.75 3.70
N GLY A 55 -3.02 -17.88 4.39
CA GLY A 55 -2.66 -19.20 3.87
C GLY A 55 -1.15 -19.48 3.79
N LEU A 56 -0.33 -18.64 4.41
CA LEU A 56 1.12 -18.73 4.49
C LEU A 56 1.60 -18.92 5.94
N ASN A 57 2.81 -19.44 6.11
CA ASN A 57 3.58 -19.28 7.34
C ASN A 57 4.31 -17.93 7.26
N MET A 58 3.71 -16.90 7.83
CA MET A 58 4.32 -15.56 7.93
C MET A 58 5.29 -15.54 9.11
N LEU A 59 6.35 -14.74 9.02
CA LEU A 59 7.31 -14.57 10.10
C LEU A 59 7.04 -13.25 10.82
N VAL A 60 7.05 -13.30 12.15
CA VAL A 60 6.81 -12.16 13.05
C VAL A 60 7.90 -12.16 14.09
N SER A 61 8.48 -10.99 14.36
CA SER A 61 9.59 -10.90 15.32
C SER A 61 9.13 -11.30 16.73
N SER A 62 9.98 -12.04 17.44
CA SER A 62 9.84 -12.38 18.86
C SER A 62 10.54 -11.39 19.79
N ASP A 63 11.40 -10.49 19.28
CA ASP A 63 12.02 -9.45 20.11
C ASP A 63 10.97 -8.41 20.56
N ASP A 64 10.90 -8.18 21.86
CA ASP A 64 9.88 -7.30 22.44
C ASP A 64 10.09 -5.82 22.14
N GLN A 65 11.33 -5.36 21.87
CA GLN A 65 11.59 -3.97 21.50
C GLN A 65 11.13 -3.69 20.06
N VAL A 66 11.46 -4.58 19.12
CA VAL A 66 11.01 -4.55 17.72
C VAL A 66 9.49 -4.65 17.66
N ARG A 67 8.87 -5.58 18.40
CA ARG A 67 7.41 -5.70 18.50
C ARG A 67 6.76 -4.45 19.07
N ALA A 68 7.32 -3.86 20.13
CA ALA A 68 6.81 -2.63 20.71
C ALA A 68 6.91 -1.44 19.75
N TYR A 69 8.04 -1.29 19.05
CA TYR A 69 8.26 -0.24 18.06
C TYR A 69 7.30 -0.36 16.85
N ILE A 70 7.14 -1.57 16.29
CA ILE A 70 6.18 -1.81 15.21
C ILE A 70 4.75 -1.57 15.70
N LYS A 71 4.38 -2.05 16.89
CA LYS A 71 3.06 -1.80 17.48
C LYS A 71 2.77 -0.30 17.66
N LYS A 72 3.77 0.49 18.05
CA LYS A 72 3.68 1.95 18.20
C LYS A 72 3.35 2.62 16.87
N ILE A 73 4.10 2.27 15.81
CA ILE A 73 3.84 2.72 14.43
C ILE A 73 2.41 2.36 14.01
N MET A 74 2.04 1.07 14.14
CA MET A 74 0.74 0.56 13.70
C MET A 74 -0.44 1.18 14.45
N THR A 75 -0.26 1.53 15.73
CA THR A 75 -1.31 2.17 16.55
C THR A 75 -1.69 3.56 16.02
N GLN A 76 -0.74 4.30 15.44
CA GLN A 76 -1.05 5.59 14.81
C GLN A 76 -1.50 5.41 13.35
N LEU A 77 -0.86 4.49 12.62
CA LEU A 77 -1.19 4.21 11.23
C LEU A 77 -2.65 3.75 11.05
N ASP A 78 -3.18 2.90 11.95
CA ASP A 78 -4.61 2.49 11.92
C ASP A 78 -5.57 3.69 12.00
N LYS A 79 -5.27 4.69 12.85
CA LYS A 79 -6.09 5.92 12.97
C LYS A 79 -6.08 6.72 11.66
N TRP A 80 -4.91 6.96 11.08
CA TRP A 80 -4.78 7.72 9.83
C TRP A 80 -5.39 6.97 8.64
N MET A 81 -5.25 5.63 8.58
CA MET A 81 -5.90 4.77 7.59
C MET A 81 -7.42 4.82 7.69
N VAL A 82 -7.98 4.74 8.91
CA VAL A 82 -9.44 4.87 9.13
C VAL A 82 -9.94 6.27 8.79
N GLY A 83 -9.13 7.31 9.04
CA GLY A 83 -9.39 8.68 8.61
C GLY A 83 -9.30 8.92 7.10
N GLY A 84 -8.79 7.95 6.32
CA GLY A 84 -8.56 8.11 4.89
C GLY A 84 -7.50 9.16 4.56
N LYS A 85 -6.52 9.35 5.47
CA LYS A 85 -5.48 10.38 5.37
C LYS A 85 -4.14 9.85 4.84
N VAL A 86 -3.92 8.54 4.75
CA VAL A 86 -2.63 7.97 4.31
C VAL A 86 -2.60 7.77 2.79
N SER A 87 -1.58 8.32 2.14
CA SER A 87 -1.30 8.09 0.71
C SER A 87 -0.07 7.22 0.45
N LYS A 88 0.84 7.05 1.42
CA LYS A 88 2.00 6.15 1.27
C LYS A 88 2.53 5.65 2.62
N LEU A 89 2.96 4.39 2.65
CA LEU A 89 3.87 3.86 3.68
C LEU A 89 5.23 3.59 3.02
N VAL A 90 6.33 3.95 3.67
CA VAL A 90 7.69 3.64 3.20
C VAL A 90 8.49 3.00 4.32
N ILE A 91 9.19 1.91 4.02
CA ILE A 91 10.20 1.30 4.90
C ILE A 91 11.56 1.53 4.24
N VAL A 92 12.44 2.23 4.94
CA VAL A 92 13.80 2.57 4.47
C VAL A 92 14.79 1.71 5.23
N ILE A 93 15.63 0.97 4.53
CA ILE A 93 16.78 0.25 5.10
C ILE A 93 18.02 1.12 4.90
N THR A 94 18.74 1.35 5.99
CA THR A 94 19.90 2.24 6.05
C THR A 94 21.09 1.48 6.62
N ASP A 95 22.24 1.58 5.96
CA ASP A 95 23.52 1.10 6.47
C ASP A 95 23.89 1.86 7.76
N LYS A 96 24.28 1.14 8.84
CA LYS A 96 24.63 1.75 10.12
C LYS A 96 26.01 2.44 10.09
N ASP A 97 26.93 1.97 9.27
CA ASP A 97 28.31 2.44 9.25
C ASP A 97 28.45 3.70 8.38
N THR A 98 27.80 3.69 7.20
CA THR A 98 27.83 4.82 6.25
C THR A 98 26.68 5.81 6.44
N GLY A 99 25.57 5.38 7.06
CA GLY A 99 24.33 6.16 7.13
C GLY A 99 23.55 6.22 5.81
N GLU A 100 23.99 5.50 4.77
CA GLU A 100 23.37 5.55 3.45
C GLU A 100 22.09 4.69 3.35
N HIS A 101 21.08 5.22 2.66
CA HIS A 101 19.89 4.46 2.32
C HIS A 101 20.20 3.49 1.18
N VAL A 102 20.00 2.20 1.43
CA VAL A 102 20.31 1.10 0.51
C VAL A 102 19.07 0.50 -0.13
N GLU A 103 17.95 0.47 0.60
CA GLU A 103 16.64 0.05 0.08
C GLU A 103 15.52 0.95 0.59
N ARG A 104 14.50 1.09 -0.26
CA ARG A 104 13.29 1.86 0.03
C ARG A 104 12.07 1.11 -0.51
N TRP A 105 11.38 0.45 0.40
CA TRP A 105 10.14 -0.28 0.13
C TRP A 105 8.96 0.66 0.27
N GLN A 106 8.32 0.98 -0.85
CA GLN A 106 7.18 1.89 -0.97
C GLN A 106 5.88 1.11 -1.15
N PHE A 107 4.85 1.50 -0.40
CA PHE A 107 3.48 1.07 -0.58
C PHE A 107 2.58 2.29 -0.80
N ASP A 108 2.12 2.48 -2.03
CA ASP A 108 1.27 3.60 -2.42
C ASP A 108 -0.20 3.26 -2.18
N VAL A 109 -0.92 4.10 -1.44
CA VAL A 109 -2.31 3.90 -1.04
C VAL A 109 -3.22 4.83 -1.83
N GLN A 110 -4.17 4.26 -2.57
CA GLN A 110 -5.18 4.99 -3.32
C GLN A 110 -6.56 4.69 -2.74
N ILE A 111 -7.30 5.72 -2.31
CA ILE A 111 -8.68 5.58 -1.82
C ILE A 111 -9.62 5.60 -3.03
N LEU A 112 -10.14 4.43 -3.38
CA LEU A 112 -11.07 4.23 -4.50
C LEU A 112 -12.47 4.78 -4.18
N ALA A 113 -12.88 4.68 -2.92
CA ALA A 113 -14.18 5.12 -2.46
C ALA A 113 -14.12 6.55 -1.89
N LYS A 114 -14.02 7.57 -2.76
CA LYS A 114 -14.23 8.96 -2.33
C LYS A 114 -15.65 9.08 -1.73
N PRO A 115 -15.81 9.55 -0.49
CA PRO A 115 -17.15 9.81 0.04
C PRO A 115 -17.83 10.86 -0.83
N LYS A 116 -19.10 10.66 -1.18
CA LYS A 116 -19.89 11.70 -1.84
C LYS A 116 -19.95 12.90 -0.90
N SER A 117 -19.18 13.95 -1.21
CA SER A 117 -19.36 15.24 -0.56
C SER A 117 -20.82 15.66 -0.78
N LYS A 118 -21.54 15.95 0.30
CA LYS A 118 -22.88 16.52 0.21
C LYS A 118 -22.74 17.99 -0.17
N SER A 119 -22.41 18.28 -1.43
CA SER A 119 -22.63 19.60 -1.99
C SER A 119 -24.14 19.85 -1.97
N SER A 120 -24.58 20.73 -1.08
CA SER A 120 -25.97 21.14 -0.95
C SER A 120 -26.36 22.04 -2.12
N SER A 121 -26.63 21.42 -3.28
CA SER A 121 -27.14 22.09 -4.47
C SER A 121 -28.57 22.59 -4.23
N LYS A 122 -28.71 23.76 -3.57
CA LYS A 122 -29.97 24.47 -3.46
C LYS A 122 -30.23 25.23 -4.76
N SER A 123 -30.79 24.52 -5.73
CA SER A 123 -31.24 25.06 -7.01
C SER A 123 -32.21 26.23 -6.82
N LYS A 124 -31.97 27.33 -7.54
CA LYS A 124 -32.96 28.38 -7.81
C LYS A 124 -32.93 28.65 -9.33
N PRO A 125 -34.08 28.60 -10.04
CA PRO A 125 -34.09 28.69 -11.50
C PRO A 125 -34.20 30.14 -11.99
N SER A 126 -33.52 30.47 -13.09
CA SER A 126 -33.78 31.68 -13.89
C SER A 126 -33.38 31.49 -15.36
N THR A 127 -34.44 31.27 -16.14
CA THR A 127 -34.69 31.43 -17.59
C THR A 127 -33.71 32.22 -18.50
N THR A 128 -33.50 31.70 -19.73
CA THR A 128 -33.25 32.43 -21.03
C THR A 128 -31.99 33.32 -21.20
N SER A 129 -31.35 33.49 -22.39
CA SER A 129 -31.69 33.15 -23.79
C SER A 129 -30.50 33.37 -24.78
N GLY A 130 -30.48 32.67 -25.93
CA GLY A 130 -29.72 32.99 -27.17
C GLY A 130 -28.25 32.50 -27.24
N GLY A 131 -27.66 32.11 -28.38
CA GLY A 131 -28.19 31.85 -29.74
C GLY A 131 -27.09 31.93 -30.83
N ALA A 132 -27.11 31.00 -31.82
CA ALA A 132 -26.33 30.97 -33.10
C ALA A 132 -24.78 30.85 -33.03
N ASP A 133 -24.01 30.37 -34.04
CA ASP A 133 -24.18 29.39 -35.16
C ASP A 133 -22.79 29.11 -35.82
N GLN A 134 -22.73 28.16 -36.79
CA GLN A 134 -21.61 27.81 -37.73
C GLN A 134 -20.42 27.02 -37.14
N GLU A 135 -19.99 25.84 -37.63
CA GLU A 135 -19.68 25.30 -38.98
C GLU A 135 -18.27 25.62 -39.53
N ASN A 136 -17.35 24.65 -39.51
CA ASN A 136 -16.86 23.86 -40.67
C ASN A 136 -15.42 23.29 -40.45
N ALA A 137 -15.03 22.25 -41.20
CA ALA A 137 -13.73 21.56 -41.18
C ALA A 137 -13.02 21.72 -42.55
N PRO A 138 -12.03 20.90 -42.99
CA PRO A 138 -11.05 20.01 -42.31
C PRO A 138 -9.58 20.24 -42.81
N SER A 139 -8.58 19.46 -42.33
CA SER A 139 -7.58 18.72 -43.17
C SER A 139 -6.33 18.24 -42.40
N HIS A 140 -5.87 16.99 -42.69
CA HIS A 140 -4.48 16.47 -42.84
C HIS A 140 -3.31 17.08 -42.01
N ALA A 141 -2.30 16.37 -41.49
CA ALA A 141 -1.93 14.94 -41.33
C ALA A 141 -0.62 14.92 -40.43
N ASP A 142 0.12 13.85 -40.09
CA ASP A 142 0.08 12.39 -40.33
C ASP A 142 1.01 11.65 -39.30
N SER A 143 1.21 10.33 -39.44
CA SER A 143 2.33 9.51 -38.94
C SER A 143 2.48 9.21 -37.43
N GLU A 144 1.85 8.09 -37.05
CA GLU A 144 2.41 6.99 -36.23
C GLU A 144 3.57 7.24 -35.25
N ASN A 145 3.28 7.14 -33.94
CA ASN A 145 4.13 6.35 -33.04
C ASN A 145 3.31 5.68 -31.93
N SER A 146 3.16 4.37 -32.01
CA SER A 146 2.39 3.58 -31.04
C SER A 146 3.15 3.36 -29.73
N ARG A 147 2.79 4.10 -28.68
CA ARG A 147 2.95 3.65 -27.30
C ARG A 147 1.60 3.53 -26.64
N ALA A 148 1.25 2.30 -26.24
CA ALA A 148 -0.02 1.98 -25.61
C ALA A 148 -0.20 2.79 -24.32
N ALA A 149 -1.05 3.81 -24.37
CA ALA A 149 -1.55 4.47 -23.17
C ALA A 149 -2.29 3.41 -22.35
N ALA A 150 -1.81 3.15 -21.13
CA ALA A 150 -2.47 2.23 -20.22
C ALA A 150 -3.90 2.72 -19.97
N ALA A 151 -4.88 1.90 -20.33
CA ALA A 151 -6.28 2.23 -20.13
C ALA A 151 -6.56 2.49 -18.64
N PRO A 152 -7.44 3.46 -18.30
CA PRO A 152 -7.83 3.66 -16.90
C PRO A 152 -8.47 2.36 -16.38
N PRO A 153 -8.07 1.87 -15.19
CA PRO A 153 -8.58 0.61 -14.68
C PRO A 153 -10.09 0.72 -14.42
N ALA A 154 -10.82 -0.31 -14.88
CA ALA A 154 -12.26 -0.43 -14.72
C ALA A 154 -12.69 -0.32 -13.24
N PRO A 155 -13.93 0.14 -12.95
CA PRO A 155 -14.44 0.22 -11.59
C PRO A 155 -14.31 -1.14 -10.89
N ALA A 156 -13.85 -1.11 -9.63
CA ALA A 156 -13.52 -2.31 -8.87
C ALA A 156 -14.69 -3.30 -8.83
N ALA A 157 -14.48 -4.48 -9.42
CA ALA A 157 -15.40 -5.61 -9.29
C ALA A 157 -15.54 -6.00 -7.80
N ASP A 158 -16.69 -6.57 -7.43
CA ASP A 158 -16.97 -7.03 -6.06
C ASP A 158 -16.12 -8.25 -5.68
N LYS A 159 -14.85 -8.01 -5.34
CA LYS A 159 -13.91 -9.01 -4.84
C LYS A 159 -14.34 -9.55 -3.48
N THR A 160 -14.27 -10.86 -3.33
CA THR A 160 -14.43 -11.57 -2.05
C THR A 160 -13.22 -11.38 -1.14
N GLU A 161 -13.40 -11.60 0.16
CA GLU A 161 -12.27 -11.56 1.11
C GLU A 161 -11.20 -12.61 0.78
N ALA A 162 -11.61 -13.79 0.28
CA ALA A 162 -10.68 -14.86 -0.09
C ALA A 162 -9.77 -14.46 -1.27
N GLU A 163 -10.30 -13.76 -2.27
CA GLU A 163 -9.51 -13.23 -3.39
C GLU A 163 -8.55 -12.14 -2.92
N ILE A 164 -8.99 -11.23 -2.04
CA ILE A 164 -8.13 -10.19 -1.45
C ILE A 164 -7.00 -10.82 -0.63
N GLN A 165 -7.29 -11.85 0.18
CA GLN A 165 -6.26 -12.60 0.92
C GLN A 165 -5.29 -13.34 -0.03
N ALA A 166 -5.76 -13.85 -1.17
CA ALA A 166 -4.92 -14.49 -2.17
C ALA A 166 -4.00 -13.50 -2.92
N GLU A 167 -4.49 -12.29 -3.22
CA GLU A 167 -3.67 -11.19 -3.76
C GLU A 167 -2.57 -10.79 -2.77
N ILE A 168 -2.92 -10.60 -1.49
CA ILE A 168 -1.95 -10.32 -0.42
C ILE A 168 -0.91 -11.44 -0.29
N ALA A 169 -1.33 -12.71 -0.31
CA ALA A 169 -0.42 -13.85 -0.26
C ALA A 169 0.53 -13.90 -1.48
N ALA A 170 0.07 -13.49 -2.66
CA ALA A 170 0.92 -13.37 -3.84
C ALA A 170 1.97 -12.26 -3.68
N ILE A 171 1.62 -11.14 -3.04
CA ILE A 171 2.57 -10.04 -2.74
C ILE A 171 3.65 -10.50 -1.76
N PHE A 172 3.31 -11.19 -0.66
CA PHE A 172 4.32 -11.71 0.27
C PHE A 172 5.28 -12.72 -0.36
N ARG A 173 4.77 -13.57 -1.26
CA ARG A 173 5.61 -14.45 -2.09
C ARG A 173 6.51 -13.63 -3.03
N GLN A 174 6.02 -12.54 -3.61
CA GLN A 174 6.81 -11.68 -4.49
C GLN A 174 7.89 -10.88 -3.74
N ILE A 175 7.60 -10.35 -2.54
CA ILE A 175 8.59 -9.72 -1.64
C ILE A 175 9.70 -10.72 -1.31
N THR A 176 9.32 -11.96 -0.95
CA THR A 176 10.28 -13.04 -0.69
C THR A 176 11.10 -13.39 -1.94
N ALA A 177 10.47 -13.50 -3.11
CA ALA A 177 11.15 -13.77 -4.37
C ALA A 177 12.09 -12.63 -4.80
N SER A 178 11.75 -11.37 -4.52
CA SER A 178 12.58 -10.22 -4.93
C SER A 178 13.95 -10.20 -4.27
N VAL A 179 14.10 -10.78 -3.08
CA VAL A 179 15.40 -10.95 -2.42
C VAL A 179 16.41 -11.73 -3.27
N THR A 180 15.97 -12.54 -4.23
CA THR A 180 16.87 -13.26 -5.15
C THR A 180 17.60 -12.37 -6.16
N PHE A 181 17.11 -11.15 -6.40
CA PHE A 181 17.73 -10.18 -7.32
C PHE A 181 18.16 -8.87 -6.64
N LEU A 182 17.81 -8.66 -5.36
CA LEU A 182 18.30 -7.52 -4.59
C LEU A 182 19.76 -7.79 -4.14
N PRO A 183 20.66 -6.80 -4.17
CA PRO A 183 22.01 -6.92 -3.61
C PRO A 183 22.00 -7.37 -2.15
N GLN A 184 23.13 -7.90 -1.67
CA GLN A 184 23.29 -8.18 -0.24
C GLN A 184 23.37 -6.85 0.53
N LEU A 185 22.78 -6.78 1.73
CA LEU A 185 22.90 -5.59 2.57
C LEU A 185 24.37 -5.41 3.03
N PRO A 186 24.89 -4.17 3.08
CA PRO A 186 26.20 -3.90 3.65
C PRO A 186 26.24 -4.24 5.15
N GLY A 187 27.43 -4.57 5.65
CA GLY A 187 27.62 -5.02 7.04
C GLY A 187 27.01 -6.39 7.38
N GLY A 188 26.31 -7.05 6.45
CA GLY A 188 25.70 -8.36 6.67
C GLY A 188 24.53 -8.33 7.67
N HIS A 189 24.32 -9.44 8.39
CA HIS A 189 23.23 -9.55 9.36
C HIS A 189 23.37 -8.52 10.48
N GLY A 190 22.35 -7.68 10.63
CA GLY A 190 22.36 -6.58 11.60
C GLY A 190 23.26 -5.39 11.23
N GLY A 191 23.92 -5.38 10.06
CA GLY A 191 24.68 -4.22 9.56
C GLY A 191 23.80 -3.02 9.20
N CYS A 192 22.52 -3.25 8.89
CA CYS A 192 21.55 -2.20 8.63
C CYS A 192 20.59 -1.93 9.78
N THR A 193 19.99 -0.75 9.77
CA THR A 193 18.82 -0.34 10.56
C THR A 193 17.64 -0.05 9.63
N PHE A 194 16.45 0.18 10.19
CA PHE A 194 15.28 0.59 9.41
C PHE A 194 14.56 1.81 9.99
N ASN A 195 13.90 2.56 9.12
CA ASN A 195 12.92 3.58 9.49
C ASN A 195 11.62 3.35 8.75
N VAL A 196 10.51 3.83 9.32
CA VAL A 196 9.20 3.85 8.67
C VAL A 196 8.74 5.29 8.50
N LEU A 197 8.39 5.67 7.27
CA LEU A 197 7.81 6.96 6.93
C LEU A 197 6.35 6.74 6.51
N VAL A 198 5.48 7.69 6.86
CA VAL A 198 4.08 7.71 6.41
C VAL A 198 3.82 9.04 5.74
N TYR A 199 3.33 9.01 4.51
CA TYR A 199 2.88 10.20 3.81
C TYR A 199 1.39 10.35 4.08
N VAL A 200 1.03 11.55 4.53
CA VAL A 200 -0.31 11.86 4.96
C VAL A 200 -0.81 13.04 4.14
N ASP A 201 -1.95 12.84 3.47
CA ASP A 201 -2.65 13.87 2.72
C ASP A 201 -3.16 14.93 3.70
N ASP A 202 -2.90 16.19 3.38
CA ASP A 202 -3.26 17.36 4.20
C ASP A 202 -2.64 17.32 5.61
N ALA A 203 -1.30 17.20 5.65
CA ALA A 203 -0.49 17.13 6.87
C ALA A 203 -0.78 18.25 7.89
N GLU A 204 -1.16 19.46 7.44
CA GLU A 204 -1.49 20.58 8.34
C GLU A 204 -2.81 20.38 9.13
N THR A 205 -3.73 19.52 8.66
CA THR A 205 -4.95 19.16 9.42
C THR A 205 -4.85 17.80 10.11
N VAL A 206 -3.66 17.21 10.16
CA VAL A 206 -3.42 15.91 10.80
C VAL A 206 -2.80 16.16 12.17
N GLU A 207 -3.43 15.59 13.20
CA GLU A 207 -2.80 15.49 14.51
C GLU A 207 -1.63 14.50 14.42
N VAL A 208 -0.40 15.04 14.40
CA VAL A 208 0.86 14.31 14.46
C VAL A 208 1.23 14.14 15.93
N PRO A 209 1.32 12.90 16.47
CA PRO A 209 1.74 12.69 17.86
C PRO A 209 3.19 13.10 18.06
N VAL A 210 3.56 13.51 19.29
CA VAL A 210 4.93 13.91 19.69
C VAL A 210 6.03 12.88 19.34
N GLU A 211 5.64 11.61 19.17
CA GLU A 211 6.53 10.50 18.85
C GLU A 211 6.78 10.32 17.34
N TRP A 212 6.15 11.16 16.53
CA TRP A 212 6.33 11.32 15.09
C TRP A 212 6.84 12.74 14.82
N GLY A 213 7.62 12.89 13.75
CA GLY A 213 8.12 14.20 13.30
C GLY A 213 8.35 14.18 11.80
N ASP A 214 8.52 15.38 11.24
CA ASP A 214 8.79 15.54 9.81
C ASP A 214 10.11 14.89 9.42
N SER A 215 10.12 14.25 8.24
CA SER A 215 11.27 13.58 7.66
C SER A 215 11.36 13.91 6.18
N ASP A 216 12.58 13.89 5.65
CA ASP A 216 12.79 13.88 4.21
C ASP A 216 12.27 12.56 3.59
N ALA A 217 12.19 12.52 2.26
CA ALA A 217 11.61 11.40 1.51
C ALA A 217 12.48 10.13 1.45
N LYS A 218 13.75 10.21 1.87
CA LYS A 218 14.77 9.16 1.90
C LYS A 218 14.91 8.40 0.59
N GLU A 219 14.82 9.12 -0.53
CA GLU A 219 14.88 8.53 -1.88
C GLU A 219 16.26 7.95 -2.18
N ILE A 220 16.29 6.82 -2.88
CA ILE A 220 17.55 6.19 -3.33
C ILE A 220 18.04 6.90 -4.58
N ALA A 221 19.10 7.69 -4.46
CA ALA A 221 19.79 8.29 -5.60
C ALA A 221 20.45 7.20 -6.47
N ASN A 222 20.30 7.31 -7.79
CA ASN A 222 20.80 6.33 -8.78
C ASN A 222 20.38 4.87 -8.52
N GLY A 223 19.32 4.65 -7.74
CA GLY A 223 18.81 3.31 -7.43
C GLY A 223 17.91 2.75 -8.52
N GLU A 224 18.04 1.44 -8.74
CA GLU A 224 17.11 0.65 -9.55
C GLU A 224 15.75 0.53 -8.87
N ARG A 225 14.70 0.30 -9.67
CA ARG A 225 13.31 0.26 -9.19
C ARG A 225 12.55 -0.93 -9.76
N VAL A 226 11.96 -1.73 -8.87
CA VAL A 226 11.09 -2.85 -9.26
C VAL A 226 9.69 -2.63 -8.74
N GLN A 227 8.73 -2.59 -9.66
CA GLN A 227 7.29 -2.58 -9.35
C GLN A 227 6.84 -4.02 -9.01
N LEU A 228 6.36 -4.22 -7.79
CA LEU A 228 5.67 -5.44 -7.38
C LEU A 228 4.18 -5.31 -7.68
N ARG A 229 3.45 -6.43 -7.58
CA ARG A 229 2.00 -6.46 -7.69
C ARG A 229 1.36 -5.61 -6.60
N GLY A 230 0.29 -4.91 -6.96
CA GLY A 230 -0.64 -4.34 -6.00
C GLY A 230 -1.80 -5.29 -5.70
N PHE A 231 -2.57 -4.97 -4.67
CA PHE A 231 -3.88 -5.58 -4.39
C PHE A 231 -4.94 -4.48 -4.24
N SER A 232 -6.21 -4.86 -4.32
CA SER A 232 -7.29 -3.90 -4.03
C SER A 232 -8.44 -4.52 -3.26
N THR A 233 -8.98 -3.76 -2.32
CA THR A 233 -10.28 -3.99 -1.71
C THR A 233 -11.36 -3.20 -2.48
N HIS A 234 -12.58 -3.13 -1.94
CA HIS A 234 -13.59 -2.19 -2.42
C HIS A 234 -13.19 -0.71 -2.23
N CYS A 235 -12.45 -0.37 -1.15
CA CYS A 235 -12.24 1.02 -0.74
C CYS A 235 -10.81 1.53 -0.98
N HIS A 236 -9.82 0.64 -1.01
CA HIS A 236 -8.41 0.98 -1.15
C HIS A 236 -7.76 0.11 -2.23
N ARG A 237 -6.82 0.68 -2.97
CA ARG A 237 -5.81 -0.02 -3.74
C ARG A 237 -4.45 0.26 -3.09
N VAL A 238 -3.61 -0.76 -3.03
CA VAL A 238 -2.23 -0.67 -2.54
C VAL A 238 -1.31 -1.20 -3.62
N ASP A 239 -0.47 -0.34 -4.19
CA ASP A 239 0.59 -0.74 -5.13
C ASP A 239 1.93 -0.80 -4.37
N THR A 240 2.80 -1.76 -4.69
CA THR A 240 4.06 -2.02 -3.96
C THR A 240 5.26 -1.85 -4.87
N LEU A 241 6.29 -1.11 -4.45
CA LEU A 241 7.52 -0.87 -5.22
C LEU A 241 8.74 -0.96 -4.29
N VAL A 242 9.85 -1.48 -4.78
CA VAL A 242 11.15 -1.40 -4.10
C VAL A 242 12.12 -0.60 -4.96
N SER A 243 12.71 0.45 -4.39
CA SER A 243 13.91 1.10 -4.91
C SER A 243 15.12 0.57 -4.15
N TYR A 244 16.22 0.25 -4.82
CA TYR A 244 17.44 -0.26 -4.19
C TYR A 244 18.69 0.27 -4.88
N ARG A 245 19.76 0.46 -4.12
CA ARG A 245 21.06 0.85 -4.66
C ARG A 245 21.73 -0.39 -5.27
N LEU A 246 22.33 -0.25 -6.45
CA LEU A 246 23.25 -1.27 -6.98
C LEU A 246 24.56 -1.22 -6.19
N ALA A 247 25.20 -2.38 -6.00
CA ALA A 247 26.59 -2.41 -5.55
C ALA A 247 27.51 -2.02 -6.73
N ASP A 248 28.51 -1.18 -6.46
CA ASP A 248 29.59 -0.84 -7.39
C ASP A 248 30.58 -2.02 -7.58
#